data_AF-I0PYC8-F1
#
_entry.id   AF-I0PYC8-F1
#
_cell.length_a   1.000
_cell.length_b   1.000
_cell.length_c   1.000
_cell.angle_alpha   90.00
_cell.angle_beta   90.00
_cell.angle_gamma   90.00
#
_symmetry.space_group_name_H-M   'P 1'
#
loop_
_entity.id
_entity.type
_entity.pdbx_description
1 polymer ?
#
loop_
_entity_poly.entity_id
_entity_poly.type
_entity_poly.pdbx_seq_one_letter_code
_entity_poly.pdbx_strand_id
1 'polypeptide(L)' 'MGKSTHFSGQPLYCQVIKLLDKSKVLNHSRSNGGERYVKRFDGWTHLVVMLYAVIMRFDSL' A
#
# COMPACT_ATOMS: atom_id res chain seq x y z
N MET A 1 4.13 30.96 13.43
CA MET A 1 3.81 29.51 13.38
C MET A 1 4.47 28.90 12.16
N GLY A 2 5.73 28.46 12.30
CA GLY A 2 6.44 27.76 11.23
C GLY A 2 5.89 26.35 11.06
N LYS A 3 5.14 26.11 9.98
CA LYS A 3 4.82 24.75 9.54
C LYS A 3 5.86 24.39 8.49
N SER A 4 6.80 23.52 8.84
CA SER A 4 7.69 22.93 7.84
C SER A 4 6.84 22.17 6.83
N THR A 5 6.75 22.66 5.61
CA THR A 5 6.08 22.04 4.46
C THR A 5 6.90 20.93 3.80
N HIS A 6 7.94 20.42 4.48
CA HIS A 6 8.66 19.20 4.08
C HIS A 6 7.85 17.93 4.42
N PHE A 7 6.60 17.88 3.98
CA PHE A 7 5.78 16.68 3.97
C PHE A 7 6.00 15.96 2.63
N SER A 8 7.23 15.54 2.33
CA SER A 8 7.51 14.88 1.04
C SER A 8 7.03 13.43 1.01
N GLY A 9 7.00 12.71 2.14
CA GLY A 9 6.64 11.30 2.17
C GLY A 9 5.13 11.00 2.24
N GLN A 10 4.43 11.59 3.21
CA GLN A 10 3.03 11.24 3.50
C GLN A 10 2.02 11.65 2.41
N PRO A 11 2.15 12.82 1.74
CA PRO A 11 1.27 13.19 0.62
C PRO A 11 1.53 12.36 -0.63
N LEU A 12 2.79 12.01 -0.92
CA LEU A 12 3.17 11.21 -2.09
C LEU A 12 2.65 9.77 -1.98
N TYR A 13 2.83 9.13 -0.82
CA TYR A 13 2.30 7.80 -0.57
C TYR A 13 0.77 7.74 -0.71
N CYS A 14 0.06 8.71 -0.12
CA CYS A 14 -1.39 8.83 -0.26
C CYS A 14 -1.82 9.10 -1.71
N GLN A 15 -1.04 9.86 -2.49
CA GLN A 15 -1.32 10.08 -3.91
C GLN A 15 -1.15 8.79 -4.71
N VAL A 16 -0.07 8.03 -4.49
CA VAL A 16 0.16 6.74 -5.18
C VAL A 16 -0.96 5.75 -4.87
N ILE A 17 -1.36 5.61 -3.60
CA ILE A 17 -2.47 4.72 -3.22
C ILE A 17 -3.78 5.13 -3.90
N LYS A 18 -4.05 6.43 -4.04
CA LYS A 18 -5.28 6.93 -4.71
C LYS A 18 -5.33 6.59 -6.19
N LEU A 19 -4.19 6.35 -6.83
CA LEU A 19 -4.13 5.90 -8.24
C LEU A 19 -4.43 4.40 -8.39
N LEU A 20 -4.41 3.64 -7.29
CA LEU A 20 -4.69 2.21 -7.29
C LEU A 20 -6.16 1.93 -7.00
N ASP A 21 -6.78 1.12 -7.87
CA ASP A 21 -8.15 0.63 -7.66
C ASP A 21 -8.13 -0.62 -6.76
N LYS A 22 -8.54 -0.43 -5.50
CA LYS A 22 -8.61 -1.50 -4.50
C LYS A 22 -9.42 -2.72 -4.99
N SER A 23 -10.52 -2.49 -5.68
CA SER A 23 -11.39 -3.58 -6.15
C SER A 23 -10.70 -4.42 -7.21
N LYS A 24 -9.97 -3.78 -8.14
CA LYS A 24 -9.18 -4.50 -9.16
C LYS A 24 -8.03 -5.29 -8.52
N VAL A 25 -7.34 -4.71 -7.55
CA VAL A 25 -6.26 -5.41 -6.81
C VAL A 25 -6.80 -6.64 -6.09
N LEU A 26 -7.92 -6.52 -5.37
CA LEU A 26 -8.52 -7.64 -4.67
C LEU A 26 -9.07 -8.71 -5.62
N ASN A 27 -9.67 -8.32 -6.75
CA ASN A 27 -10.13 -9.27 -7.75
C ASN A 27 -8.96 -10.06 -8.35
N HIS A 28 -7.84 -9.39 -8.63
CA HIS A 28 -6.62 -10.05 -9.11
C HIS A 28 -6.02 -10.99 -8.05
N SER A 29 -5.98 -10.56 -6.79
CA SER A 29 -5.53 -11.43 -5.68
C SER A 29 -6.40 -12.68 -5.56
N ARG A 30 -7.72 -12.53 -5.65
CA ARG A 30 -8.69 -13.65 -5.62
C ARG A 30 -8.54 -14.59 -6.80
N SER A 31 -8.38 -14.06 -8.03
CA SER A 31 -8.22 -14.91 -9.22
C SER A 31 -6.97 -15.78 -9.14
N ASN A 32 -5.94 -15.29 -8.46
CA ASN A 32 -4.69 -16.03 -8.23
C ASN A 32 -4.73 -16.90 -6.95
N GLY A 33 -5.87 -16.97 -6.26
CA GLY A 33 -6.04 -17.76 -5.04
C GLY A 33 -5.44 -17.12 -3.77
N GLY A 34 -4.92 -15.90 -3.85
CA GLY A 34 -4.23 -15.21 -2.75
C GLY A 34 -5.13 -14.91 -1.55
N GLU A 35 -6.45 -14.78 -1.76
CA GLU A 35 -7.41 -14.49 -0.68
C GLU A 35 -8.12 -15.73 -0.11
N ARG A 36 -7.81 -16.94 -0.58
CA ARG A 36 -8.62 -18.14 -0.26
C ARG A 36 -8.65 -18.49 1.23
N TYR A 37 -7.57 -18.20 1.97
CA TYR A 37 -7.43 -18.54 3.39
C TYR A 37 -7.00 -17.36 4.26
N VAL A 38 -7.11 -16.13 3.74
CA VAL A 38 -6.71 -14.93 4.45
C VAL A 38 -7.80 -14.52 5.44
N LYS A 39 -7.50 -14.57 6.73
CA LYS A 39 -8.41 -14.07 7.80
C LYS A 39 -8.24 -12.58 8.08
N ARG A 40 -7.00 -12.10 7.97
CA ARG A 40 -6.56 -10.70 8.15
C ARG A 40 -5.37 -10.50 7.22
N PHE A 41 -5.14 -9.26 6.78
CA PHE A 41 -4.06 -8.89 5.86
C PHE A 41 -4.30 -9.38 4.42
N ASP A 42 -5.39 -8.87 3.82
CA ASP A 42 -5.71 -9.10 2.41
C ASP A 42 -4.63 -8.52 1.47
N GLY A 43 -4.66 -8.92 0.22
CA GLY A 43 -3.71 -8.50 -0.81
C GLY A 43 -3.65 -6.98 -0.97
N TRP A 44 -4.74 -6.27 -0.67
CA TRP A 44 -4.72 -4.80 -0.60
C TRP A 44 -3.87 -4.29 0.56
N THR A 45 -4.10 -4.80 1.77
CA THR A 45 -3.34 -4.40 2.96
C THR A 45 -1.86 -4.78 2.81
N HIS A 46 -1.58 -5.94 2.23
CA HIS A 46 -0.22 -6.37 1.92
C HIS A 46 0.46 -5.41 0.92
N LEU A 47 -0.21 -5.07 -0.19
CA LEU A 47 0.31 -4.14 -1.19
C LEU A 47 0.64 -2.77 -0.59
N VAL A 48 -0.26 -2.23 0.24
CA VAL A 48 -0.10 -0.94 0.92
C VAL A 48 1.14 -0.98 1.84
N VAL A 49 1.29 -2.03 2.65
CA VAL A 49 2.46 -2.17 3.54
C VAL A 49 3.78 -2.32 2.77
N MET A 50 3.81 -3.13 1.71
CA MET A 50 5.00 -3.29 0.89
C MET A 50 5.40 -1.98 0.19
N LEU A 51 4.42 -1.24 -0.32
CA LEU A 51 4.67 0.07 -0.94
C LEU A 51 5.26 1.06 0.08
N TYR A 52 4.74 1.08 1.30
CA TYR A 52 5.28 1.92 2.38
C TYR A 52 6.74 1.57 2.68
N ALA A 53 7.03 0.27 2.82
CA ALA A 53 8.38 -0.20 3.13
C ALA A 53 9.39 0.17 2.04
N VAL A 54 9.02 0.05 0.77
CA VAL A 54 9.86 0.47 -0.37
C VAL A 54 10.14 1.97 -0.34
N ILE A 55 9.11 2.81 -0.12
CA ILE A 55 9.28 4.28 -0.08
C ILE A 55 10.16 4.71 1.12
N MET A 56 10.04 4.00 2.25
CA MET A 56 10.86 4.25 3.44
C MET A 56 12.25 3.59 3.37
N ARG A 57 12.54 2.83 2.31
CA ARG A 57 13.79 2.07 2.12
C ARG A 57 14.07 1.08 3.25
N PHE A 58 13.04 0.35 3.67
CA PHE A 58 13.22 -0.83 4.52
C PHE A 58 13.71 -1.98 3.64
N ASP A 59 15.03 -2.09 3.54
CA ASP A 59 15.71 -3.07 2.68
C ASP A 59 15.66 -4.51 3.24
N SER A 60 15.26 -4.67 4.52
CA SER A 60 15.00 -5.96 5.16
C SER A 60 13.55 -6.04 5.62
N LEU A 61 12.76 -6.91 4.98
CA LEU A 61 11.33 -7.10 5.19
C LEU A 61 11.04 -8.57 5.47
#